data_AF-A0A2D4KRJ7-F1
#
_entry.id   AF-A0A2D4KRJ7-F1
#
_cell.length_a   1.000
_cell.length_b   1.000
_cell.length_c   1.000
_cell.angle_alpha   90.00
_cell.angle_beta   90.00
_cell.angle_gamma   90.00
#
_symmetry.space_group_name_H-M   'P 1'
#
loop_
_entity.id
_entity.type
_entity.pdbx_description
1 polymer ?
#
loop_
_entity_poly.entity_id
_entity_poly.type
_entity_poly.pdbx_seq_one_letter_code
_entity_poly.pdbx_strand_id
1 'polypeptide(L)'
;MCLRAIMNYQYGFNMVMSHPHAVNEIALSLNNKNPRTKALVLELLAAVCLVRGGHEIILSAFDNFKEVCGEKQRFEKLMEHFRNEDNNIDFMVACMQFINIVVHS
;
A
#
# COMPACT_ATOMS: atom_id res chain seq x y z
N MET A 1 -7.65 5.51 9.66
CA MET A 1 -7.14 5.06 10.98
C MET A 1 -7.85 3.82 11.50
N CYS A 2 -9.15 3.60 11.28
CA CYS A 2 -9.86 2.42 11.79
C CYS A 2 -9.28 1.08 11.30
N LEU A 3 -8.97 0.96 9.99
CA LEU A 3 -8.35 -0.26 9.46
C LEU A 3 -6.99 -0.57 10.09
N ARG A 4 -6.19 0.45 10.42
CA ARG A 4 -4.95 0.28 11.19
C ARG A 4 -5.21 -0.39 12.54
N ALA A 5 -6.24 0.06 13.26
CA ALA A 5 -6.60 -0.53 14.55
C ALA A 5 -7.06 -1.98 14.41
N ILE A 6 -7.86 -2.29 13.37
CA ILE A 6 -8.31 -3.66 13.07
C ILE A 6 -7.14 -4.57 12.71
N MET A 7 -6.22 -4.10 11.88
CA MET A 7 -5.02 -4.81 11.44
C MET A 7 -4.01 -5.02 12.57
N ASN A 8 -4.10 -4.24 13.67
CA ASN A 8 -3.30 -4.45 14.87
C ASN A 8 -3.81 -5.62 15.74
N TYR A 9 -4.97 -6.20 15.40
CA TYR A 9 -5.50 -7.40 16.03
C TYR A 9 -5.39 -8.57 15.07
N GLN A 10 -4.72 -9.66 15.47
CA GLN A 10 -4.38 -10.79 14.58
C GLN A 10 -5.60 -11.33 13.80
N TYR A 11 -6.74 -11.51 14.46
CA TYR A 11 -7.96 -11.97 13.77
C TYR A 11 -8.48 -10.91 12.79
N GLY A 12 -8.47 -9.63 13.18
CA GLY A 12 -8.85 -8.52 12.30
C GLY A 12 -7.96 -8.40 11.07
N PHE A 13 -6.65 -8.61 11.23
CA PHE A 13 -5.69 -8.64 10.15
C PHE A 13 -6.00 -9.74 9.13
N ASN A 14 -6.24 -10.97 9.59
CA ASN A 14 -6.61 -12.09 8.71
C ASN A 14 -7.95 -11.86 8.00
N MET A 15 -8.91 -11.22 8.66
CA MET A 15 -10.18 -10.83 8.05
C MET A 15 -9.98 -9.78 6.94
N VAL A 16 -9.06 -8.83 7.12
CA VAL A 16 -8.73 -7.84 6.07
C VAL A 16 -8.07 -8.53 4.87
N MET A 17 -7.13 -9.45 5.10
CA MET A 17 -6.46 -10.17 4.00
C MET A 17 -7.40 -11.07 3.20
N SER A 18 -8.36 -11.70 3.87
CA SER A 18 -9.33 -12.58 3.22
C SER A 18 -10.49 -11.84 2.57
N HIS A 19 -10.70 -10.56 2.89
CA HIS A 19 -11.77 -9.76 2.30
C HIS A 19 -11.39 -9.33 0.86
N PRO A 20 -12.22 -9.64 -0.15
CA PRO A 20 -11.86 -9.54 -1.57
C PRO A 20 -11.48 -8.13 -2.05
N HIS A 21 -11.98 -7.10 -1.36
CA HIS A 21 -11.75 -5.71 -1.77
C HIS A 21 -10.91 -4.91 -0.78
N ALA A 22 -10.65 -5.42 0.43
CA ALA A 22 -10.15 -4.55 1.50
C ALA A 22 -8.74 -4.01 1.19
N VAL A 23 -7.83 -4.87 0.72
CA VAL A 23 -6.47 -4.45 0.35
C VAL A 23 -6.47 -3.58 -0.91
N ASN A 24 -7.34 -3.86 -1.88
CA ASN A 24 -7.47 -3.05 -3.10
C ASN A 24 -7.89 -1.62 -2.76
N GLU A 25 -8.89 -1.44 -1.89
CA GLU A 25 -9.35 -0.12 -1.45
C GLU A 25 -8.28 0.62 -0.62
N ILE A 26 -7.49 -0.10 0.18
CA ILE A 26 -6.33 0.47 0.87
C ILE A 26 -5.31 0.97 -0.16
N ALA A 27 -5.01 0.19 -1.21
CA ALA A 27 -4.10 0.60 -2.27
C ALA A 27 -4.61 1.83 -3.03
N LEU A 28 -5.89 1.87 -3.41
CA LEU A 28 -6.50 3.02 -4.10
C LEU A 28 -6.44 4.31 -3.27
N SER A 29 -6.42 4.19 -1.94
CA SER A 29 -6.28 5.33 -1.03
C SER A 29 -4.92 6.05 -1.15
N LEU A 30 -3.93 5.46 -1.83
CA LEU A 30 -2.65 6.10 -2.16
C LEU A 30 -2.83 7.36 -3.03
N ASN A 31 -3.93 7.47 -3.77
CA ASN A 31 -4.27 8.67 -4.57
C ASN A 31 -4.66 9.89 -3.72
N ASN A 32 -4.81 9.74 -2.40
CA ASN A 32 -5.12 10.88 -1.53
C ASN A 32 -4.00 11.92 -1.57
N LYS A 33 -4.34 13.21 -1.62
CA LYS A 33 -3.35 14.30 -1.70
C LYS A 33 -2.49 14.46 -0.44
N ASN A 34 -2.95 13.98 0.71
CA ASN A 34 -2.27 14.15 1.99
C ASN A 34 -1.08 13.15 2.13
N PRO A 35 0.17 13.63 2.23
CA PRO A 35 1.35 12.77 2.37
C PRO A 35 1.27 11.84 3.59
N ARG A 36 0.69 12.31 4.71
CA ARG A 36 0.50 11.48 5.91
C ARG A 36 -0.45 10.31 5.66
N THR A 37 -1.47 10.51 4.83
CA THR A 37 -2.37 9.43 4.43
C THR A 37 -1.64 8.42 3.55
N LYS A 38 -0.85 8.88 2.58
CA LYS A 38 -0.05 8.00 1.72
C LYS A 38 0.96 7.17 2.53
N ALA A 39 1.65 7.80 3.48
CA ALA A 39 2.59 7.12 4.37
C ALA A 39 1.89 5.99 5.15
N LEU A 40 0.75 6.28 5.77
CA LEU A 40 -0.03 5.27 6.48
C LEU A 40 -0.52 4.13 5.56
N VAL A 41 -0.94 4.45 4.34
CA VAL A 41 -1.34 3.42 3.36
C VAL A 41 -0.16 2.49 3.07
N LEU A 42 1.02 3.04 2.81
CA LEU A 42 2.24 2.26 2.53
C LEU A 42 2.67 1.40 3.73
N GLU A 43 2.57 1.91 4.95
CA GLU A 43 2.82 1.13 6.17
C GLU A 43 1.88 -0.08 6.29
N LEU A 44 0.58 0.10 6.01
CA LEU A 44 -0.40 -0.98 6.06
C LEU A 44 -0.15 -2.03 4.97
N LEU A 45 0.15 -1.59 3.75
CA LEU A 45 0.45 -2.47 2.62
C LEU A 45 1.77 -3.25 2.85
N ALA A 46 2.78 -2.59 3.43
CA ALA A 46 4.04 -3.25 3.83
C ALA A 46 3.81 -4.37 4.85
N ALA A 47 2.97 -4.12 5.86
CA ALA A 47 2.63 -5.14 6.86
C ALA A 47 1.93 -6.37 6.24
N VAL A 48 1.03 -6.15 5.28
CA VAL A 48 0.41 -7.25 4.52
C VAL A 48 1.45 -7.96 3.65
N CYS A 49 2.33 -7.23 2.98
CA CYS A 49 3.33 -7.82 2.08
C CYS A 49 4.27 -8.81 2.78
N LEU A 50 4.64 -8.54 4.03
CA LEU A 50 5.60 -9.33 4.81
C LEU A 50 5.07 -10.66 5.35
N VAL A 51 3.76 -10.89 5.33
CA VAL A 51 3.19 -12.16 5.82
C VAL A 51 3.06 -13.19 4.70
N ARG A 52 3.00 -14.48 5.07
CA ARG A 52 2.89 -15.59 4.11
C ARG A 52 1.64 -15.41 3.24
N GLY A 53 1.83 -15.42 1.92
CA GLY A 53 0.76 -15.23 0.92
C GLY A 53 0.34 -13.76 0.72
N GLY A 54 0.85 -12.82 1.51
CA GLY A 54 0.52 -11.41 1.40
C GLY A 54 1.15 -10.72 0.17
N HIS A 55 2.31 -11.19 -0.30
CA HIS A 55 2.97 -10.64 -1.49
C HIS A 55 2.09 -10.72 -2.74
N GLU A 56 1.46 -11.87 -2.99
CA GLU A 56 0.54 -12.07 -4.11
C GLU A 56 -0.68 -11.14 -4.02
N ILE A 57 -1.21 -10.93 -2.80
CA ILE A 57 -2.32 -10.01 -2.55
C ILE A 57 -1.93 -8.57 -2.88
N ILE A 58 -0.72 -8.15 -2.50
CA ILE A 58 -0.21 -6.81 -2.81
C ILE A 58 -0.03 -6.63 -4.31
N LEU A 59 0.56 -7.60 -5.01
CA LEU A 59 0.71 -7.52 -6.47
C LEU A 59 -0.65 -7.44 -7.17
N SER A 60 -1.61 -8.26 -6.76
CA SER A 60 -2.98 -8.23 -7.29
C SER A 60 -3.69 -6.89 -7.00
N ALA A 61 -3.49 -6.31 -5.81
CA ALA A 61 -4.04 -5.01 -5.46
C ALA A 61 -3.44 -3.89 -6.34
N PHE A 62 -2.16 -3.96 -6.68
CA PHE A 62 -1.54 -2.99 -7.57
C PHE A 62 -1.84 -3.25 -9.06
N ASP A 63 -2.16 -4.48 -9.46
CA ASP A 63 -2.73 -4.76 -10.79
C ASP A 63 -4.13 -4.12 -10.90
N ASN A 64 -4.97 -4.26 -9.86
CA ASN A 64 -6.25 -3.55 -9.78
C ASN A 64 -6.06 -2.02 -9.79
N PHE A 65 -5.12 -1.51 -9.00
CA PHE A 65 -4.79 -0.09 -8.97
C PHE A 65 -4.44 0.42 -10.36
N LYS A 66 -3.59 -0.30 -11.10
CA LYS A 66 -3.17 0.05 -12.46
C LYS A 66 -4.38 0.20 -13.40
N GLU A 67 -5.27 -0.79 -13.42
CA GLU A 67 -6.46 -0.77 -14.29
C GLU A 67 -7.44 0.35 -13.90
N VAL A 68 -7.73 0.52 -12.61
CA VAL A 68 -8.67 1.54 -12.11
C VAL A 68 -8.11 2.95 -12.29
N CYS A 69 -6.80 3.13 -12.10
CA CYS A 69 -6.13 4.43 -12.17
C CYS A 69 -5.65 4.80 -13.58
N GLY A 70 -5.75 3.88 -14.55
CA GLY A 70 -5.26 4.06 -15.91
C GLY A 70 -3.73 4.18 -16.01
N GLU A 71 -2.99 3.45 -15.17
CA GLU A 71 -1.53 3.41 -15.28
C GLU A 71 -1.08 2.59 -16.49
N LYS A 72 0.02 2.99 -17.14
CA LYS A 72 0.62 2.20 -18.22
C LYS A 72 1.35 0.98 -17.65
N GLN A 73 2.05 1.19 -16.54
CA GLN A 73 2.79 0.16 -15.83
C GLN A 73 2.39 0.16 -14.35
N ARG A 74 2.43 -1.02 -13.72
CA ARG A 74 2.16 -1.14 -12.29
C ARG A 74 3.14 -0.26 -11.48
N PHE A 75 2.63 0.42 -10.46
CA PHE A 75 3.38 1.31 -9.56
C PHE A 75 3.81 2.65 -10.18
N GLU A 76 3.33 3.02 -11.35
CA GLU A 76 3.73 4.25 -12.03
C GLU A 76 3.45 5.50 -11.19
N LYS A 77 2.24 5.63 -10.64
CA LYS A 77 1.85 6.76 -9.78
C LYS A 77 2.54 6.72 -8.43
N LEU A 78 2.85 5.53 -7.89
CA LEU A 78 3.66 5.41 -6.68
C LEU A 78 5.04 6.07 -6.91
N MET A 79 5.68 5.75 -8.04
CA MET A 79 6.97 6.33 -8.42
C MET A 79 6.87 7.83 -8.74
N GLU A 80 5.75 8.30 -9.31
CA GLU A 80 5.49 9.73 -9.48
C GLU A 80 5.36 10.46 -8.13
N HIS A 81 4.57 9.92 -7.20
CA HIS A 81 4.42 10.48 -5.85
C HIS A 81 5.75 10.51 -5.10
N PHE A 82 6.56 9.47 -5.22
CA PHE A 82 7.87 9.42 -4.58
C PHE A 82 8.86 10.44 -5.17
N ARG A 83 8.92 10.57 -6.50
CA ARG A 83 9.84 11.50 -7.17
C ARG A 83 9.50 12.97 -6.97
N ASN A 84 8.23 13.29 -6.80
CA ASN A 84 7.75 14.68 -6.74
C ASN A 84 7.57 15.18 -5.30
N GLU A 85 7.87 14.37 -4.28
CA GLU A 85 7.74 14.75 -2.87
C GLU A 85 9.10 15.06 -2.27
N ASP A 86 9.35 16.33 -1.97
CA ASP A 86 10.60 16.80 -1.36
C ASP A 86 10.44 17.23 0.11
N ASN A 87 9.21 17.37 0.60
CA ASN A 87 8.93 18.04 1.88
C ASN A 87 8.43 17.11 2.99
N ASN A 88 8.04 15.87 2.67
CA ASN A 88 7.52 14.92 3.64
C ASN A 88 8.43 13.69 3.80
N ILE A 89 9.42 13.81 4.70
CA ILE A 89 10.39 12.75 4.99
C ILE A 89 9.71 11.45 5.43
N ASP A 90 8.66 11.52 6.27
CA ASP A 90 7.95 10.33 6.76
C ASP A 90 7.35 9.51 5.61
N PHE A 91 6.72 10.18 4.64
CA PHE A 91 6.22 9.52 3.44
C PHE A 91 7.36 8.92 2.60
N MET A 92 8.45 9.65 2.40
CA MET A 92 9.59 9.14 1.62
C MET A 92 10.19 7.89 2.24
N VAL A 93 10.33 7.85 3.57
CA VAL A 93 10.80 6.68 4.32
C VAL A 93 9.83 5.50 4.15
N ALA A 94 8.54 5.72 4.38
CA ALA A 94 7.54 4.67 4.22
C ALA A 94 7.49 4.13 2.78
N CYS A 95 7.62 5.01 1.79
CA CYS A 95 7.62 4.65 0.37
C CYS A 95 8.85 3.83 -0.01
N MET A 96 10.04 4.27 0.39
CA MET A 96 11.28 3.53 0.11
C MET A 96 11.28 2.17 0.80
N GLN A 97 10.81 2.09 2.05
CA GLN A 97 10.67 0.84 2.78
C GLN A 97 9.70 -0.12 2.07
N PHE A 98 8.53 0.38 1.63
CA PHE A 98 7.56 -0.43 0.90
C PHE A 98 8.14 -0.97 -0.42
N ILE A 99 8.83 -0.13 -1.20
CA ILE A 99 9.49 -0.55 -2.44
C ILE A 99 10.52 -1.66 -2.16
N ASN A 100 11.35 -1.48 -1.13
CA ASN A 100 12.35 -2.47 -0.75
C ASN A 100 11.71 -3.81 -0.37
N ILE A 101 10.62 -3.77 0.40
CA ILE A 101 9.87 -4.98 0.78
C ILE A 101 9.34 -5.68 -0.48
N VAL A 102 8.58 -4.99 -1.34
CA VAL A 102 7.95 -5.63 -2.51
C VAL A 102 8.98 -6.27 -3.46
N VAL A 103 10.17 -5.69 -3.58
CA VAL A 103 11.23 -6.18 -4.48
C VAL A 103 12.04 -7.33 -3.89
N HIS A 104 12.28 -7.33 -2.57
CA HIS A 104 13.23 -8.24 -1.92
C HIS A 104 12.62 -9.22 -0.89
N SER A 105 11.31 -9.16 -0.63
CA SER A 105 10.60 -10.10 0.27
C SER A 105 10.21 -11.40 -0.41
#